data_AF-A0A7C3K4J3-F1
#
_entry.id   AF-A0A7C3K4J3-F1
#
_cell.length_a   1.000
_cell.length_b   1.000
_cell.length_c   1.000
_cell.angle_alpha   90.00
_cell.angle_beta   90.00
_cell.angle_gamma   90.00
#
_symmetry.space_group_name_H-M   'P 1'
#
loop_
_entity.id
_entity.type
_entity.pdbx_description
1 polymer ?
#
loop_
_entity_poly.entity_id
_entity_poly.type
_entity_poly.pdbx_seq_one_letter_code
_entity_poly.pdbx_strand_id
1 'polypeptide(L)'
;MPYALLTLHRPSNVDEEESFQKIVAALELIGERIPIIFPVHPRTKKQLMVLCLEEKIHFHNIQERIDLSSPGIHGLDPLGYLDFLSLMTRAKLVLTDSGGIQEETTVLGIPCLTLRDTTERPITIKEGTNTLVWNDTRKIVEEGFKILDGKGKKAKIPEYWDGKTAERIIKILAEKGSEREEMPR
;
A
#
# COMPACT_ATOMS: atom_id res chain seq x y z
N MET A 1 -6.00 -10.02 -15.94
CA MET A 1 -4.59 -9.66 -16.16
C MET A 1 -4.01 -9.25 -14.81
N PRO A 2 -2.79 -9.69 -14.43
CA PRO A 2 -2.18 -9.27 -13.17
C PRO A 2 -1.76 -7.80 -13.25
N TYR A 3 -1.91 -7.07 -12.14
CA TYR A 3 -1.43 -5.68 -11.99
C TYR A 3 -0.80 -5.48 -10.60
N ALA A 4 0.00 -4.44 -10.45
CA ALA A 4 0.40 -3.91 -9.14
C ALA A 4 -0.50 -2.71 -8.76
N LEU A 5 -0.67 -2.46 -7.46
CA LEU A 5 -1.42 -1.32 -6.94
C LEU A 5 -0.48 -0.40 -6.14
N LEU A 6 -0.57 0.90 -6.37
CA LEU A 6 0.29 1.90 -5.73
C LEU A 6 -0.54 2.88 -4.88
N THR A 7 -0.04 3.21 -3.70
CA THR A 7 -0.43 4.41 -2.96
C THR A 7 0.82 5.16 -2.50
N LEU A 8 0.90 6.44 -2.79
CA LEU A 8 2.04 7.28 -2.41
C LEU A 8 1.53 8.68 -2.09
N HIS A 9 1.79 9.17 -0.87
CA HIS A 9 1.25 10.45 -0.39
C HIS A 9 2.04 11.09 0.77
N ARG A 10 2.98 10.37 1.39
CA ARG A 10 3.76 10.85 2.54
C ARG A 10 4.72 11.97 2.13
N PRO A 11 4.81 13.06 2.90
CA PRO A 11 5.73 14.18 2.63
C PRO A 11 7.18 13.75 2.37
N SER A 12 7.73 12.85 3.19
CA SER A 12 9.10 12.32 3.06
C SER A 12 9.39 11.59 1.75
N ASN A 13 8.34 11.18 1.03
CA ASN A 13 8.48 10.54 -0.28
C ASN A 13 8.21 11.49 -1.43
N VAL A 14 7.22 12.38 -1.32
CA VAL A 14 6.71 13.14 -2.47
C VAL A 14 7.15 14.59 -2.51
N ASP A 15 7.56 15.19 -1.38
CA ASP A 15 8.01 16.58 -1.36
C ASP A 15 9.53 16.72 -1.47
N GLU A 16 10.27 15.64 -1.23
CA GLU A 16 11.71 15.58 -1.46
C GLU A 16 11.97 15.10 -2.89
N GLU A 17 12.45 15.99 -3.76
CA GLU A 17 12.65 15.72 -5.19
C GLU A 17 13.48 14.45 -5.44
N GLU A 18 14.64 14.32 -4.77
CA GLU A 18 15.51 13.15 -4.91
C GLU A 18 14.82 11.84 -4.48
N SER A 19 14.06 11.90 -3.39
CA SER A 19 13.29 10.76 -2.87
C SER A 19 12.22 10.34 -3.88
N PHE A 20 11.47 11.32 -4.40
CA PHE A 20 10.37 11.07 -5.30
C PHE A 20 10.85 10.52 -6.65
N GLN A 21 11.90 11.11 -7.22
CA GLN A 21 12.51 10.66 -8.47
C GLN A 21 13.02 9.21 -8.36
N LYS A 22 13.67 8.84 -7.25
CA LYS A 22 14.13 7.46 -7.02
C LYS A 22 12.97 6.45 -6.99
N ILE A 23 11.87 6.82 -6.35
CA ILE A 23 10.66 5.99 -6.30
C ILE A 23 10.03 5.89 -7.70
N VAL A 24 9.84 7.00 -8.42
CA VAL A 24 9.26 7.00 -9.77
C VAL A 24 10.11 6.15 -10.72
N ALA A 25 11.44 6.28 -10.69
CA ALA A 25 12.34 5.46 -11.50
C ALA A 25 12.18 3.95 -11.21
N ALA A 26 11.97 3.56 -9.95
CA ALA A 26 11.69 2.17 -9.60
C ALA A 26 10.33 1.70 -10.11
N LEU A 27 9.31 2.57 -10.05
CA LEU A 27 7.96 2.28 -10.52
C LEU A 27 7.91 2.15 -12.04
N GLU A 28 8.68 2.92 -12.81
CA GLU A 28 8.80 2.75 -14.26
C GLU A 28 9.30 1.33 -14.60
N LEU A 29 10.39 0.89 -13.96
CA LEU A 29 10.97 -0.44 -14.16
C LEU A 29 10.01 -1.58 -13.78
N ILE A 30 9.23 -1.41 -12.70
CA ILE A 30 8.17 -2.35 -12.35
C ILE A 30 7.03 -2.30 -13.38
N GLY A 31 6.64 -1.11 -13.81
CA GLY A 31 5.60 -0.81 -14.78
C GLY A 31 5.84 -1.46 -16.15
N GLU A 32 7.10 -1.56 -16.57
CA GLU A 32 7.51 -2.28 -17.78
C GLU A 32 7.15 -3.78 -17.73
N ARG A 33 7.15 -4.37 -16.52
CA ARG A 33 6.91 -5.80 -16.30
C ARG A 33 5.45 -6.12 -16.00
N ILE A 34 4.77 -5.21 -15.32
CA ILE A 34 3.37 -5.35 -14.92
C ILE A 34 2.72 -3.96 -14.80
N PRO A 35 1.51 -3.72 -15.32
CA PRO A 35 0.86 -2.43 -15.16
C PRO A 35 0.67 -2.08 -13.69
N ILE A 36 0.93 -0.81 -13.34
CA ILE A 36 0.73 -0.27 -11.99
C ILE A 36 -0.52 0.60 -12.00
N ILE A 37 -1.53 0.25 -11.22
CA ILE A 37 -2.69 1.10 -10.99
C ILE A 37 -2.36 2.05 -9.85
N PHE A 38 -2.52 3.35 -10.07
CA PHE A 38 -2.16 4.39 -9.11
C PHE A 38 -3.30 5.38 -8.90
N PRO A 39 -4.17 5.18 -7.88
CA PRO A 39 -5.08 6.22 -7.40
C PRO A 39 -4.28 7.38 -6.82
N VAL A 40 -4.13 8.46 -7.60
CA VAL A 40 -3.16 9.51 -7.32
C VAL A 40 -3.71 10.48 -6.28
N HIS A 41 -3.10 10.51 -5.10
CA HIS A 41 -3.44 11.48 -4.08
C HIS A 41 -3.19 12.93 -4.59
N PRO A 42 -4.04 13.92 -4.28
CA PRO A 42 -3.89 15.29 -4.77
C PRO A 42 -2.51 15.92 -4.50
N ARG A 43 -1.91 15.62 -3.33
CA ARG A 43 -0.53 16.03 -3.00
C ARG A 43 0.47 15.51 -4.04
N THR A 44 0.43 14.21 -4.34
CA THR A 44 1.36 13.55 -5.25
C THR A 44 1.13 14.01 -6.68
N LYS A 45 -0.13 14.20 -7.09
CA LYS A 45 -0.49 14.77 -8.40
C LYS A 45 0.12 16.16 -8.59
N LYS A 46 0.05 17.01 -7.56
CA LYS A 46 0.71 18.33 -7.57
C LYS A 46 2.23 18.21 -7.73
N GLN A 47 2.87 17.31 -6.98
CA GLN A 47 4.32 17.15 -7.04
C GLN A 47 4.82 16.59 -8.38
N LEU A 48 4.05 15.70 -9.00
CA LEU A 48 4.35 15.23 -10.37
C LEU A 48 4.44 16.41 -11.35
N MET A 49 3.49 17.34 -11.30
CA MET A 49 3.48 18.53 -12.17
C MET A 49 4.61 19.51 -11.84
N VAL A 50 4.93 19.71 -10.56
CA VAL A 50 5.99 20.63 -10.13
C VAL A 50 7.37 20.15 -10.58
N LEU A 51 7.57 18.83 -10.57
CA LEU A 51 8.84 18.21 -10.93
C LEU A 51 8.92 17.78 -12.41
N CYS A 52 7.90 18.08 -13.22
CA CYS A 52 7.79 17.67 -14.62
C CYS A 52 7.97 16.15 -14.79
N LEU A 53 7.20 15.37 -14.02
CA LEU A 53 7.19 13.89 -14.03
C LEU A 53 5.83 13.33 -14.48
N GLU A 54 4.88 14.19 -14.87
CA GLU A 54 3.55 13.77 -15.29
C GLU A 54 3.55 12.88 -16.53
N GLU A 55 4.53 13.03 -17.42
CA GLU A 55 4.70 12.21 -18.62
C GLU A 55 5.06 10.76 -18.32
N LYS A 56 5.51 10.48 -17.08
CA LYS A 56 5.77 9.12 -16.59
C LYS A 56 4.49 8.38 -16.22
N ILE A 57 3.35 9.08 -16.14
CA ILE A 57 2.08 8.55 -15.68
C ILE A 57 1.03 8.67 -16.79
N HIS A 58 0.46 7.55 -17.18
CA HIS A 58 -0.69 7.54 -18.09
C HIS A 58 -1.95 7.84 -17.26
N PHE A 59 -2.44 9.09 -17.27
CA PHE A 59 -3.66 9.45 -16.56
C PHE A 59 -4.91 9.03 -17.33
N HIS A 60 -5.84 8.37 -16.64
CA HIS A 60 -7.10 7.88 -17.21
C HIS A 60 -8.29 8.49 -16.49
N ASN A 61 -9.39 8.67 -17.22
CA ASN A 61 -10.68 8.94 -16.61
C ASN A 61 -11.33 7.63 -16.16
N ILE A 62 -11.83 7.57 -14.92
CA ILE A 62 -12.46 6.37 -14.34
C ILE A 62 -13.74 5.93 -15.06
N GLN A 63 -14.38 6.82 -15.83
CA GLN A 63 -15.54 6.44 -16.65
C GLN A 63 -15.16 5.70 -17.94
N GLU A 64 -13.88 5.67 -18.30
CA GLU A 64 -13.38 5.02 -19.51
C GLU A 64 -12.84 3.62 -19.22
N ARG A 65 -12.87 2.75 -20.23
CA ARG A 65 -12.21 1.45 -20.13
C ARG A 65 -10.71 1.66 -20.21
N ILE A 66 -10.02 1.32 -19.13
CA ILE A 66 -8.55 1.36 -19.07
C ILE A 66 -8.00 0.08 -19.70
N ASP A 67 -7.17 0.25 -20.73
CA ASP A 67 -6.40 -0.85 -21.29
C ASP A 67 -5.14 -1.10 -20.46
N LEU A 68 -5.22 -2.10 -19.57
CA LEU A 68 -4.09 -2.56 -18.77
C LEU A 68 -3.15 -3.50 -19.54
N SER A 69 -3.36 -3.71 -20.84
CA SER A 69 -2.40 -4.43 -21.69
C SER A 69 -1.15 -3.60 -22.01
N SER A 70 -1.28 -2.27 -21.95
CA SER A 70 -0.12 -1.37 -21.99
C SER A 70 0.67 -1.47 -20.68
N PRO A 71 2.00 -1.62 -20.74
CA PRO A 71 2.85 -1.46 -19.56
C PRO A 71 2.84 0.00 -19.08
N GLY A 72 3.32 0.20 -17.85
CA GLY A 72 3.53 1.52 -17.26
C GLY A 72 2.69 1.79 -16.02
N ILE A 73 2.61 3.06 -15.67
CA ILE A 73 1.90 3.55 -14.47
C ILE A 73 0.62 4.24 -14.92
N HIS A 74 -0.52 3.73 -14.45
CA HIS A 74 -1.86 4.18 -14.80
C HIS A 74 -2.43 5.01 -13.65
N GLY A 75 -2.42 6.32 -13.80
CA GLY A 75 -2.96 7.28 -12.84
C GLY A 75 -4.48 7.34 -12.90
N LEU A 76 -5.12 7.28 -11.74
CA LEU A 76 -6.57 7.47 -11.55
C LEU A 76 -6.82 8.59 -10.54
N ASP A 77 -8.01 9.17 -10.57
CA ASP A 77 -8.46 9.99 -9.45
C ASP A 77 -8.63 9.13 -8.18
N PRO A 78 -8.55 9.74 -6.97
CA PRO A 78 -8.71 9.02 -5.71
C PRO A 78 -9.98 8.18 -5.66
N LEU A 79 -9.84 6.95 -5.17
CA LEU A 79 -10.93 5.98 -5.10
C LEU A 79 -11.60 5.98 -3.72
N GLY A 80 -12.88 5.59 -3.70
CA GLY A 80 -13.55 5.21 -2.47
C GLY A 80 -12.95 3.94 -1.86
N TYR A 81 -13.16 3.73 -0.55
CA TYR A 81 -12.57 2.61 0.18
C TYR A 81 -12.90 1.24 -0.45
N LEU A 82 -14.17 1.02 -0.82
CA LEU A 82 -14.60 -0.27 -1.38
C LEU A 82 -13.97 -0.55 -2.75
N ASP A 83 -13.86 0.47 -3.60
CA ASP A 83 -13.23 0.33 -4.92
C ASP A 83 -11.74 0.05 -4.79
N PHE A 84 -11.07 0.77 -3.87
CA PHE A 84 -9.66 0.53 -3.57
C PHE A 84 -9.43 -0.88 -3.01
N LEU A 85 -10.26 -1.32 -2.06
CA LEU A 85 -10.19 -2.67 -1.49
C LEU A 85 -10.42 -3.74 -2.57
N SER A 86 -11.38 -3.54 -3.46
CA SER A 86 -11.63 -4.42 -4.60
C SER A 86 -10.39 -4.57 -5.48
N LEU A 87 -9.73 -3.45 -5.82
CA LEU A 87 -8.46 -3.49 -6.56
C LEU A 87 -7.36 -4.21 -5.78
N MET A 88 -7.23 -3.93 -4.48
CA MET A 88 -6.18 -4.52 -3.65
C MET A 88 -6.31 -6.04 -3.52
N THR A 89 -7.53 -6.57 -3.35
CA THR A 89 -7.77 -8.02 -3.19
C THR A 89 -7.33 -8.86 -4.39
N ARG A 90 -7.12 -8.24 -5.55
CA ARG A 90 -6.71 -8.90 -6.80
C ARG A 90 -5.33 -8.46 -7.29
N ALA A 91 -4.67 -7.54 -6.58
CA ALA A 91 -3.35 -7.07 -6.93
C ALA A 91 -2.31 -8.19 -6.77
N LYS A 92 -1.35 -8.26 -7.70
CA LYS A 92 -0.21 -9.18 -7.60
C LYS A 92 0.81 -8.70 -6.56
N LEU A 93 0.89 -7.39 -6.40
CA LEU A 93 1.81 -6.66 -5.52
C LEU A 93 1.16 -5.33 -5.15
N VAL A 94 1.33 -4.89 -3.91
CA VAL A 94 1.00 -3.54 -3.46
C VAL A 94 2.29 -2.80 -3.09
N LEU A 95 2.47 -1.58 -3.61
CA LEU A 95 3.49 -0.64 -3.16
C LEU A 95 2.81 0.48 -2.40
N THR A 96 3.24 0.75 -1.16
CA THR A 96 2.51 1.69 -0.29
C THR A 96 3.42 2.44 0.68
N ASP A 97 3.03 3.65 1.05
CA ASP A 97 3.55 4.39 2.20
C ASP A 97 2.48 4.61 3.30
N SER A 98 1.32 3.95 3.15
CA SER A 98 0.22 3.97 4.10
C SER A 98 0.41 2.91 5.19
N GLY A 99 0.09 3.27 6.44
CA GLY A 99 0.11 2.33 7.56
C GLY A 99 -1.02 1.30 7.46
N GLY A 100 -2.25 1.76 7.19
CA GLY A 100 -3.43 0.89 7.10
C GLY A 100 -3.30 -0.14 5.98
N ILE A 101 -2.76 0.25 4.82
CA ILE A 101 -2.57 -0.68 3.70
C ILE A 101 -1.58 -1.81 4.04
N GLN A 102 -0.57 -1.57 4.90
CA GLN A 102 0.32 -2.64 5.37
C GLN A 102 -0.43 -3.71 6.17
N GLU A 103 -1.43 -3.29 6.94
CA GLU A 103 -2.27 -4.19 7.74
C GLU A 103 -3.27 -4.94 6.85
N GLU A 104 -3.98 -4.21 5.98
CA GLU A 104 -4.97 -4.80 5.07
C GLU A 104 -4.35 -5.81 4.10
N THR A 105 -3.20 -5.49 3.50
CA THR A 105 -2.50 -6.42 2.60
C THR A 105 -2.05 -7.70 3.32
N THR A 106 -1.67 -7.59 4.59
CA THR A 106 -1.30 -8.76 5.41
C THR A 106 -2.50 -9.65 5.67
N VAL A 107 -3.67 -9.08 6.03
CA VAL A 107 -4.92 -9.86 6.22
C VAL A 107 -5.35 -10.53 4.92
N LEU A 108 -5.22 -9.83 3.79
CA LEU A 108 -5.61 -10.32 2.47
C LEU A 108 -4.60 -11.29 1.85
N GLY A 109 -3.42 -11.48 2.45
CA GLY A 109 -2.36 -12.32 1.90
C GLY A 109 -1.71 -11.74 0.63
N ILE A 110 -1.81 -10.43 0.40
CA ILE A 110 -1.25 -9.74 -0.76
C ILE A 110 0.17 -9.26 -0.44
N PRO A 111 1.19 -9.59 -1.25
CA PRO A 111 2.54 -9.08 -1.07
C PRO A 111 2.59 -7.55 -1.04
N CYS A 112 3.33 -6.99 -0.07
CA CYS A 112 3.39 -5.54 0.15
C CYS A 112 4.84 -5.06 0.22
N LEU A 113 5.17 -4.03 -0.54
CA LEU A 113 6.42 -3.28 -0.41
C LEU A 113 6.12 -1.92 0.20
N THR A 114 6.64 -1.68 1.40
CA THR A 114 6.49 -0.39 2.07
C THR A 114 7.60 0.57 1.67
N LEU A 115 7.22 1.68 1.05
CA LEU A 115 8.07 2.79 0.63
C LEU A 115 8.38 3.71 1.83
N ARG A 116 8.82 3.12 2.95
CA ARG A 116 9.20 3.81 4.20
C ARG A 116 10.52 3.22 4.72
N ASP A 117 11.28 4.03 5.46
CA ASP A 117 12.52 3.63 6.15
C ASP A 117 12.19 2.83 7.41
N THR A 118 11.08 3.21 8.05
CA THR A 118 10.58 2.68 9.30
C THR A 118 9.06 2.44 9.23
N THR A 119 8.57 1.54 10.09
CA THR A 119 7.13 1.32 10.24
C THR A 119 6.76 1.10 11.71
N GLU A 120 5.62 1.66 12.09
CA GLU A 120 4.90 1.39 13.34
C GLU A 120 4.19 0.03 13.34
N ARG A 121 4.26 -0.72 12.22
CA ARG A 121 3.62 -2.04 12.03
C ARG A 121 4.63 -3.17 11.83
N PRO A 122 5.61 -3.38 12.73
CA PRO A 122 6.68 -4.37 12.54
C PRO A 122 6.16 -5.81 12.38
N ILE A 123 4.96 -6.10 12.90
CA ILE A 123 4.31 -7.41 12.75
C ILE A 123 4.01 -7.76 11.29
N THR A 124 3.71 -6.76 10.44
CA THR A 124 3.48 -6.97 9.00
C THR A 124 4.75 -7.45 8.29
N ILE A 125 5.93 -7.14 8.85
CA ILE A 125 7.23 -7.59 8.35
C ILE A 125 7.61 -8.93 8.95
N LYS A 126 7.45 -9.10 10.26
CA LYS A 126 7.85 -10.33 10.97
C LYS A 126 6.98 -11.53 10.60
N GLU A 127 5.67 -11.32 10.48
CA GLU A 127 4.70 -12.40 10.26
C GLU A 127 3.87 -12.20 8.98
N GLY A 128 3.56 -10.94 8.65
CA GLY A 128 2.68 -10.59 7.54
C GLY A 128 3.36 -10.60 6.16
N THR A 129 2.77 -9.88 5.21
CA THR A 129 3.18 -9.87 3.79
C THR A 129 4.18 -8.79 3.42
N ASN A 130 4.52 -7.91 4.35
CA ASN A 130 5.20 -6.64 4.08
C ASN A 130 6.74 -6.76 4.08
N THR A 131 7.39 -5.98 3.23
CA THR A 131 8.84 -5.75 3.21
C THR A 131 9.11 -4.25 3.13
N LEU A 132 9.93 -3.70 4.04
CA LEU A 132 10.36 -2.30 3.97
C LEU A 132 11.46 -2.13 2.92
N VAL A 133 11.24 -1.25 1.96
CA VAL A 133 12.16 -0.97 0.84
C VAL A 133 12.60 0.50 0.77
N TRP A 134 11.97 1.40 1.53
CA TRP A 134 12.22 2.85 1.50
C TRP A 134 12.12 3.44 0.09
N ASN A 135 12.95 4.44 -0.23
CA ASN A 135 13.11 5.05 -1.55
C ASN A 135 14.34 4.49 -2.31
N ASP A 136 14.87 3.32 -1.91
CA ASP A 136 16.00 2.70 -2.62
C ASP A 136 15.50 2.04 -3.90
N THR A 137 15.77 2.68 -5.04
CA THR A 137 15.37 2.21 -6.37
C THR A 137 15.75 0.75 -6.62
N ARG A 138 16.96 0.33 -6.24
CA ARG A 138 17.43 -1.04 -6.48
C ARG A 138 16.62 -2.02 -5.64
N LYS A 139 16.44 -1.71 -4.35
CA LYS A 139 15.71 -2.59 -3.43
C LYS A 139 14.23 -2.71 -3.79
N ILE A 140 13.59 -1.62 -4.21
CA ILE A 140 12.20 -1.63 -4.70
C ILE A 140 12.07 -2.58 -5.89
N VAL A 141 12.95 -2.45 -6.88
CA VAL A 141 12.93 -3.27 -8.11
C VAL A 141 13.26 -4.73 -7.80
N GLU A 142 14.30 -5.01 -7.02
CA GLU A 142 14.72 -6.37 -6.67
C GLU A 142 13.62 -7.13 -5.94
N GLU A 143 13.04 -6.56 -4.88
CA GLU A 143 11.96 -7.22 -4.14
C GLU A 143 10.65 -7.26 -4.95
N GLY A 144 10.38 -6.24 -5.78
CA GLY A 144 9.26 -6.22 -6.71
C GLY A 144 9.33 -7.38 -7.70
N PHE A 145 10.46 -7.52 -8.39
CA PHE A 145 10.68 -8.60 -9.36
C PHE A 145 10.65 -9.97 -8.71
N LYS A 146 11.27 -10.13 -7.54
CA LYS A 146 11.20 -11.37 -6.76
C LYS A 146 9.75 -11.78 -6.44
N ILE A 147 8.88 -10.83 -6.10
CA ILE A 147 7.44 -11.10 -5.89
C ILE A 147 6.75 -11.49 -7.20
N LEU A 148 7.03 -10.77 -8.30
CA LEU A 148 6.47 -11.08 -9.62
C LEU A 148 6.90 -12.46 -10.13
N ASP A 149 8.11 -12.90 -9.79
CA ASP A 149 8.67 -14.23 -10.04
C ASP A 149 8.13 -15.33 -9.12
N GLY A 150 7.15 -15.01 -8.26
CA GLY A 150 6.56 -15.97 -7.32
C GLY A 150 7.46 -16.35 -6.15
N LYS A 151 8.54 -15.60 -5.91
CA LYS A 151 9.50 -15.81 -4.82
C LYS A 151 9.28 -14.82 -3.66
N GLY A 152 8.06 -14.29 -3.52
CA GLY A 152 7.67 -13.45 -2.40
C GLY A 152 7.84 -14.16 -1.05
N LYS A 153 7.97 -13.37 0.01
CA LYS A 153 8.07 -13.91 1.37
C LYS A 153 6.82 -14.73 1.75
N LYS A 154 7.01 -15.77 2.55
CA LYS A 154 5.89 -16.48 3.20
C LYS A 154 5.31 -15.57 4.28
N ALA A 155 3.99 -15.54 4.36
CA ALA A 155 3.24 -14.73 5.31
C ALA A 155 2.19 -15.57 6.02
N LYS A 156 1.80 -15.16 7.21
CA LYS A 156 0.63 -15.64 7.93
C LYS A 156 -0.13 -14.45 8.49
N ILE A 157 -1.43 -14.62 8.70
CA ILE A 157 -2.24 -13.64 9.41
C ILE A 157 -1.82 -13.69 10.89
N PRO A 158 -1.43 -12.56 11.52
CA PRO A 158 -1.12 -12.52 12.94
C PRO A 158 -2.30 -13.02 13.79
N GLU A 159 -2.00 -13.67 14.92
CA GLU A 159 -2.99 -14.41 15.74
C GLU A 159 -4.25 -13.60 16.08
N TYR A 160 -4.10 -12.33 16.44
CA TYR A 160 -5.22 -11.47 16.89
C TYR A 160 -5.90 -10.70 15.76
N TRP A 161 -5.55 -10.96 14.50
CA TRP A 161 -6.12 -10.29 13.33
C TRP A 161 -7.31 -11.07 12.78
N ASP A 162 -8.19 -11.51 13.68
CA ASP A 162 -9.32 -12.40 13.43
C ASP A 162 -10.66 -11.67 13.26
N GLY A 163 -10.63 -10.34 13.17
CA GLY A 163 -11.82 -9.50 13.05
C GLY A 163 -12.61 -9.30 14.35
N LYS A 164 -12.18 -9.87 15.49
CA LYS A 164 -12.94 -9.80 16.76
C LYS A 164 -12.52 -8.66 17.68
N THR A 165 -11.81 -7.66 17.17
CA THR A 165 -11.32 -6.52 17.97
C THR A 165 -12.45 -5.77 18.67
N ALA A 166 -13.55 -5.49 17.96
CA ALA A 166 -14.69 -4.77 18.53
C ALA A 166 -15.33 -5.55 19.70
N GLU A 167 -15.55 -6.85 19.53
CA GLU A 167 -16.10 -7.73 20.57
C GLU A 167 -15.22 -7.74 21.82
N ARG A 168 -13.89 -7.86 21.66
CA ARG A 168 -12.94 -7.81 22.78
C ARG A 168 -12.95 -6.47 23.51
N ILE A 169 -13.01 -5.36 22.77
CA ILE A 169 -13.06 -4.01 23.36
C ILE A 169 -14.35 -3.85 24.17
N ILE A 170 -15.51 -4.21 23.60
CA ILE A 170 -16.81 -4.11 24.28
C ILE A 170 -16.81 -4.94 25.57
N LYS A 171 -16.28 -6.16 25.52
CA LYS A 171 -16.18 -7.03 26.70
C LYS A 171 -15.37 -6.38 27.82
N ILE A 172 -14.18 -5.85 27.53
CA ILE A 172 -13.32 -5.19 28.53
C ILE A 172 -13.98 -3.94 29.12
N LEU A 173 -14.68 -3.17 28.29
CA LEU A 173 -15.38 -1.97 28.75
C LEU A 173 -16.57 -2.32 29.66
N ALA A 174 -17.31 -3.38 29.34
CA ALA A 174 -18.41 -3.86 30.17
C ALA A 174 -17.93 -4.36 31.53
N GLU A 175 -16.86 -5.17 31.56
CA GLU A 175 -16.26 -5.70 32.81
C GLU A 175 -15.78 -4.56 33.74
N LYS A 176 -15.08 -3.56 33.19
CA LYS A 176 -14.62 -2.39 33.96
C LYS A 176 -15.73 -1.44 34.42
N GLY A 177 -16.85 -1.42 33.70
CA GLY A 177 -18.03 -0.65 34.10
C GLY A 177 -18.66 -1.25 35.35
N SER A 178 -18.78 -2.57 35.41
CA SER A 178 -19.32 -3.30 36.56
C SER A 178 -18.44 -3.20 37.80
N GLU A 179 -17.10 -3.25 37.66
CA GLU A 179 -16.17 -3.08 38.80
C GLU A 179 -16.24 -1.68 39.46
N ARG A 180 -16.63 -0.63 38.71
CA ARG A 180 -16.78 0.73 39.25
C ARG A 180 -18.08 0.95 40.02
N GLU A 181 -19.12 0.14 39.77
CA GLU A 181 -20.38 0.20 40.53
C GLU A 181 -20.27 -0.50 41.89
N GLU A 182 -19.28 -1.39 42.06
CA GLU A 182 -19.06 -2.15 43.30
C GLU A 182 -18.04 -1.52 44.28
N MET A 183 -17.39 -0.40 43.94
CA MET A 183 -16.55 0.34 44.89
C MET A 183 -17.40 1.17 45.86
N PRO A 184 -17.35 0.93 47.19
CA PRO A 184 -18.05 1.78 48.15
C PRO A 184 -17.43 3.20 48.14
N ARG A 185 -18.31 4.21 48.19
CA ARG A 185 -17.94 5.64 48.29
C ARG A 185 -17.21 5.96 49.59
#